data_AF-A0A9P0QF22-F1
#
_entry.id   AF-A0A9P0QF22-F1
#
_cell.length_a   1.000
_cell.length_b   1.000
_cell.length_c   1.000
_cell.angle_alpha   90.00
_cell.angle_beta   90.00
_cell.angle_gamma   90.00
#
_symmetry.space_group_name_H-M   'P 1'
#
loop_
_entity.id
_entity.type
_entity.pdbx_description
1 polymer ?
#
loop_
_entity_poly.entity_id
_entity_poly.type
_entity_poly.pdbx_seq_one_letter_code
_entity_poly.pdbx_strand_id
1 'polypeptide(L)'
;MDEMCQYISNLKLADVPVTQSPKKTGFLGFLISVTTLRQYYSKFVEKSELEGKEVDSEQLKYILTNKFSQDHLEHFFGAIRAKGGFNNNPSARHFEAAYKRLLIHTEVIGPESGNVSIKDLTILTCGSGHQVTMDDSGNDLRSSETYLDFEKKIMNDIATYKFYSSQAWNLTDYVEDVVGYISGYVVRSFLKCITCSQCTKVLEGDNVKYLQKRKTYGALTTPSDIILQICVAAEKYFRFFHKTRDIFNKHVPNLPAILIKNTMETI
;
A
#
# COMPACT_ATOMS: atom_id res chain seq x y z
N MET A 1 41.16 -9.12 -11.63
CA MET A 1 40.34 -8.02 -12.18
C MET A 1 40.89 -7.53 -13.52
N ASP A 2 42.20 -7.44 -13.69
CA ASP A 2 42.80 -6.89 -14.92
C ASP A 2 42.48 -7.69 -16.19
N GLU A 3 42.50 -9.02 -16.12
CA GLU A 3 42.09 -9.89 -17.24
C GLU A 3 40.65 -9.62 -17.70
N MET A 4 39.75 -9.36 -16.74
CA MET A 4 38.34 -9.05 -17.03
C MET A 4 38.20 -7.67 -17.68
N CYS A 5 38.89 -6.65 -17.16
CA CYS A 5 38.90 -5.31 -17.75
C CYS A 5 39.45 -5.34 -19.19
N GLN A 6 40.49 -6.14 -19.42
CA GLN A 6 41.10 -6.33 -20.73
C GLN A 6 40.17 -7.08 -21.68
N TYR A 7 39.50 -8.14 -21.21
CA TYR A 7 38.47 -8.85 -21.97
C TYR A 7 37.35 -7.92 -22.44
N ILE A 8 36.76 -7.15 -21.51
CA ILE A 8 35.65 -6.22 -21.83
C ILE A 8 36.10 -5.12 -22.79
N SER A 9 37.32 -4.60 -22.61
CA SER A 9 37.87 -3.56 -23.49
C SER A 9 38.11 -4.06 -24.92
N ASN A 10 38.36 -5.36 -25.08
CA ASN A 10 38.61 -5.99 -26.38
C ASN A 10 37.33 -6.49 -27.08
N LEU A 11 36.18 -6.48 -26.41
CA LEU A 11 34.90 -6.85 -27.03
C LEU A 11 34.55 -5.86 -28.15
N LYS A 12 34.07 -6.39 -29.27
CA LYS A 12 33.64 -5.62 -30.44
C LYS A 12 32.22 -5.96 -30.84
N LEU A 13 31.48 -4.96 -31.32
CA LEU A 13 30.17 -5.10 -31.94
C LEU A 13 30.28 -4.54 -33.36
N ALA A 14 30.13 -5.40 -34.38
CA ALA A 14 30.34 -5.03 -35.79
C ALA A 14 31.70 -4.32 -36.01
N ASP A 15 32.79 -4.95 -35.54
CA ASP A 15 34.18 -4.47 -35.58
C ASP A 15 34.50 -3.18 -34.81
N VAL A 16 33.51 -2.55 -34.18
CA VAL A 16 33.71 -1.38 -33.31
C VAL A 16 33.83 -1.84 -31.85
N PRO A 17 34.84 -1.38 -31.08
CA PRO A 17 34.95 -1.67 -29.66
C PRO A 17 33.66 -1.31 -28.90
N VAL A 18 33.20 -2.17 -28.00
CA VAL A 18 31.96 -1.94 -27.25
C VAL A 18 31.98 -0.65 -26.44
N THR A 19 33.16 -0.23 -25.99
CA THR A 19 33.42 1.05 -25.27
C THR A 19 33.23 2.29 -26.13
N GLN A 20 33.26 2.16 -27.47
CA GLN A 20 33.06 3.24 -28.42
C GLN A 20 31.72 3.14 -29.17
N SER A 21 31.03 2.01 -29.01
CA SER A 21 29.72 1.78 -29.62
C SER A 21 28.60 2.66 -29.00
N PRO A 22 27.43 2.78 -29.65
CA PRO A 22 26.24 3.39 -29.05
C PRO A 22 25.77 2.73 -27.75
N LYS A 23 26.15 1.47 -27.50
CA LYS A 23 25.81 0.71 -26.28
C LYS A 23 26.91 0.77 -25.20
N LYS A 24 27.86 1.70 -25.30
CA LYS A 24 29.03 1.81 -24.41
C LYS A 24 28.71 2.01 -22.93
N THR A 25 27.56 2.59 -22.58
CA THR A 25 27.24 3.03 -21.21
C THR A 25 27.34 1.90 -20.18
N GLY A 26 26.77 0.72 -20.47
CA GLY A 26 26.83 -0.42 -19.54
C GLY A 26 28.24 -0.96 -19.35
N PHE A 27 29.02 -1.07 -20.44
CA PHE A 27 30.40 -1.58 -20.40
C PHE A 27 31.35 -0.61 -19.70
N LEU A 28 31.24 0.69 -19.98
CA LEU A 28 32.00 1.72 -19.29
C LEU A 28 31.64 1.79 -17.81
N GLY A 29 30.35 1.74 -17.47
CA GLY A 29 29.88 1.68 -16.09
C GLY A 29 30.49 0.49 -15.34
N PHE A 30 30.47 -0.70 -15.95
CA PHE A 30 31.08 -1.89 -15.37
C PHE A 30 32.59 -1.72 -15.13
N LEU A 31 33.35 -1.25 -16.14
CA LEU A 31 34.79 -1.02 -16.01
C LEU A 31 35.12 0.00 -14.91
N ILE A 32 34.34 1.08 -14.82
CA ILE A 32 34.47 2.08 -13.75
C ILE A 32 34.19 1.43 -12.40
N SER A 33 33.09 0.69 -12.24
CA SER A 33 32.75 0.02 -10.97
C SER A 33 33.84 -0.93 -10.49
N VAL A 34 34.42 -1.75 -11.38
CA VAL A 34 35.53 -2.65 -11.03
C VAL A 34 36.76 -1.86 -10.59
N THR A 35 37.12 -0.81 -11.34
CA THR A 35 38.30 0.02 -11.03
C THR A 35 38.13 0.74 -9.68
N THR A 36 36.95 1.32 -9.45
CA THR A 36 36.60 2.01 -8.21
C THR A 36 36.60 1.05 -7.03
N LEU A 37 36.00 -0.14 -7.15
CA LEU A 37 35.98 -1.13 -6.08
C LEU A 37 37.40 -1.55 -5.66
N ARG A 38 38.32 -1.72 -6.63
CA ARG A 38 39.73 -2.00 -6.34
C ARG A 38 40.38 -0.87 -5.55
N GLN A 39 40.16 0.38 -5.95
CA GLN A 39 40.69 1.56 -5.24
C GLN A 39 40.13 1.67 -3.82
N TYR A 40 38.84 1.40 -3.61
CA TYR A 40 38.24 1.35 -2.27
C TYR A 40 38.87 0.24 -1.43
N TYR A 41 39.10 -0.94 -1.99
CA TYR A 41 39.74 -2.04 -1.28
C TYR A 41 41.15 -1.66 -0.84
N SER A 42 41.99 -1.14 -1.74
CA SER A 42 43.35 -0.70 -1.40
C SER A 42 43.39 0.43 -0.38
N LYS A 43 42.37 1.30 -0.37
CA LYS A 43 42.32 2.44 0.55
C LYS A 43 41.83 2.09 1.95
N PHE A 44 40.83 1.21 2.06
CA PHE A 44 40.09 0.99 3.31
C PHE A 44 40.28 -0.41 3.91
N VAL A 45 40.82 -1.37 3.15
CA VAL A 45 41.04 -2.76 3.59
C VAL A 45 42.51 -3.13 3.59
N GLU A 46 43.25 -2.80 2.53
CA GLU A 46 44.70 -3.08 2.49
C GLU A 46 45.45 -2.22 3.52
N LYS A 47 46.41 -2.86 4.20
CA LYS A 47 47.32 -2.16 5.10
C LYS A 47 48.22 -1.25 4.27
N SER A 48 48.04 0.05 4.43
CA SER A 48 49.04 1.03 4.02
C SER A 48 50.22 0.93 5.00
N GLU A 49 51.27 0.19 4.64
CA GLU A 49 52.61 0.28 5.25
C GLU A 49 53.35 1.56 4.83
N LEU A 50 52.63 2.64 4.52
CA LEU A 50 53.23 3.93 4.23
C LEU A 50 53.63 4.60 5.56
N GLU A 51 54.85 4.23 5.98
CA GLU A 51 55.82 5.04 6.72
C GLU A 51 55.24 6.20 7.55
N GLY A 52 55.04 5.93 8.85
CA GLY A 52 55.19 6.96 9.88
C GLY A 52 54.04 7.95 10.07
N LYS A 53 52.86 7.73 9.48
CA LYS A 53 51.64 8.48 9.85
C LYS A 53 50.64 7.56 10.52
N GLU A 54 50.58 7.63 11.85
CA GLU A 54 49.41 7.23 12.63
C GLU A 54 48.19 7.98 12.08
N VAL A 55 47.41 7.28 11.26
CA VAL A 55 46.06 7.72 10.90
C VAL A 55 45.13 6.74 11.59
N ASP A 56 44.35 7.25 12.54
CA ASP A 56 43.29 6.61 13.34
C ASP A 56 42.13 6.02 12.49
N SER A 57 42.39 5.56 11.27
CA SER A 57 41.39 4.91 10.43
C SER A 57 41.34 3.42 10.78
N GLU A 58 40.34 3.03 11.57
CA GLU A 58 39.99 1.61 11.73
C GLU A 58 39.87 0.95 10.36
N GLN A 59 40.71 -0.05 10.11
CA GLN A 59 40.72 -0.80 8.87
C GLN A 59 39.43 -1.62 8.76
N LEU A 60 38.80 -1.59 7.59
CA LEU A 60 37.65 -2.45 7.32
C LEU A 60 38.14 -3.87 7.04
N LYS A 61 37.52 -4.87 7.68
CA LYS A 61 37.86 -6.29 7.44
C LYS A 61 37.52 -6.73 6.01
N TYR A 62 36.49 -6.14 5.41
CA TYR A 62 36.00 -6.43 4.07
C TYR A 62 35.06 -5.31 3.62
N ILE A 63 34.73 -5.30 2.32
CA ILE A 63 33.79 -4.36 1.72
C ILE A 63 32.46 -5.07 1.43
N LEU A 64 31.35 -4.47 1.89
CA LEU A 64 29.99 -4.92 1.57
C LEU A 64 29.53 -4.30 0.24
N THR A 65 29.87 -4.93 -0.89
CA THR A 65 29.56 -4.42 -2.24
C THR A 65 28.06 -4.17 -2.47
N ASN A 66 27.18 -4.92 -1.80
CA ASN A 66 25.74 -4.70 -1.83
C ASN A 66 25.34 -3.27 -1.38
N LYS A 67 26.08 -2.65 -0.45
CA LYS A 67 25.79 -1.29 0.03
C LYS A 67 26.03 -0.20 -1.01
N PHE A 68 26.77 -0.51 -2.09
CA PHE A 68 26.95 0.40 -3.23
C PHE A 68 25.85 0.25 -4.29
N SER A 69 24.98 -0.76 -4.16
CA SER A 69 23.87 -0.96 -5.07
C SER A 69 22.75 0.05 -4.84
N GLN A 70 22.06 0.43 -5.92
CA GLN A 70 20.83 1.24 -5.85
C GLN A 70 19.65 0.45 -5.25
N ASP A 71 19.76 -0.87 -5.08
CA ASP A 71 18.66 -1.73 -4.61
C ASP A 71 17.99 -1.22 -3.33
N HIS A 72 18.75 -0.60 -2.42
CA HIS A 72 18.19 0.00 -1.21
C HIS A 72 17.24 1.16 -1.50
N LEU A 73 17.55 2.00 -2.49
CA LEU A 73 16.67 3.06 -2.97
C LEU A 73 15.46 2.51 -3.72
N GLU A 74 15.65 1.44 -4.51
CA GLU A 74 14.53 0.81 -5.21
C GLU A 74 13.52 0.17 -4.24
N HIS A 75 14.02 -0.51 -3.21
CA HIS A 75 13.19 -1.02 -2.12
C HIS A 75 12.46 0.11 -1.39
N PHE A 76 13.13 1.22 -1.12
CA PHE A 76 12.50 2.40 -0.52
C PHE A 76 11.36 2.94 -1.39
N PHE A 77 11.56 3.10 -2.70
CA PHE A 77 10.50 3.51 -3.61
C PHE A 77 9.39 2.46 -3.74
N GLY A 78 9.71 1.18 -3.61
CA GLY A 78 8.72 0.09 -3.48
C GLY A 78 7.82 0.29 -2.25
N ALA A 79 8.42 0.56 -1.09
CA ALA A 79 7.69 0.81 0.15
C ALA A 79 6.79 2.05 0.06
N ILE A 80 7.28 3.14 -0.55
CA ILE A 80 6.48 4.35 -0.80
C ILE A 80 5.28 4.04 -1.71
N ARG A 81 5.49 3.33 -2.82
CA ARG A 81 4.40 2.94 -3.74
C ARG A 81 3.38 2.02 -3.05
N ALA A 82 3.83 1.09 -2.22
CA ALA A 82 2.93 0.22 -1.46
C ALA A 82 2.00 0.99 -0.51
N LYS A 83 2.43 2.13 0.04
CA LYS A 83 1.57 3.00 0.85
C LYS A 83 0.49 3.73 0.05
N GLY A 84 0.69 3.88 -1.27
CA GLY A 84 -0.28 4.47 -2.21
C GLY A 84 -1.39 3.51 -2.66
N GLY A 85 -1.36 2.23 -2.23
CA GLY A 85 -2.33 1.23 -2.64
C GLY A 85 -2.31 1.01 -4.16
N PHE A 86 -3.42 1.27 -4.84
CA PHE A 86 -3.53 1.15 -6.30
C PHE A 86 -2.95 2.35 -7.07
N ASN A 87 -2.48 3.39 -6.38
CA ASN A 87 -1.81 4.52 -7.02
C ASN A 87 -0.30 4.29 -7.15
N ASN A 88 0.09 3.68 -8.27
CA ASN A 88 1.50 3.40 -8.59
C ASN A 88 2.32 4.65 -8.93
N ASN A 89 1.69 5.82 -9.11
CA ASN A 89 2.36 7.07 -9.46
C ASN A 89 1.94 8.19 -8.48
N PRO A 90 2.47 8.19 -7.25
CA PRO A 90 2.10 9.17 -6.24
C PRO A 90 2.52 10.59 -6.68
N SER A 91 1.69 11.58 -6.35
CA SER A 91 2.09 12.99 -6.44
C SER A 91 3.09 13.34 -5.34
N ALA A 92 3.79 14.47 -5.45
CA ALA A 92 4.73 14.92 -4.42
C ALA A 92 4.11 14.98 -3.00
N ARG A 93 2.84 15.39 -2.88
CA ARG A 93 2.10 15.38 -1.60
C ARG A 93 1.87 13.96 -1.06
N HIS A 94 1.55 13.01 -1.93
CA HIS A 94 1.39 11.61 -1.55
C HIS A 94 2.73 10.98 -1.14
N PHE A 95 3.81 11.31 -1.85
CA PHE A 95 5.17 10.91 -1.48
C PHE A 95 5.54 11.43 -0.09
N GLU A 96 5.34 12.73 0.16
CA GLU A 96 5.65 13.36 1.46
C GLU A 96 4.89 12.70 2.62
N ALA A 97 3.59 12.45 2.44
CA ALA A 97 2.77 11.77 3.44
C ALA A 97 3.23 10.32 3.69
N ALA A 98 3.53 9.57 2.63
CA ALA A 98 4.03 8.20 2.73
C ALA A 98 5.42 8.15 3.40
N TYR A 99 6.30 9.10 3.08
CA TYR A 99 7.62 9.23 3.67
C TYR A 99 7.56 9.55 5.16
N LYS A 100 6.77 10.55 5.57
CA LYS A 100 6.51 10.88 6.98
C LYS A 100 6.01 9.67 7.76
N ARG A 101 5.09 8.90 7.17
CA ARG A 101 4.55 7.67 7.77
C ARG A 101 5.59 6.55 7.89
N LEU A 102 6.49 6.40 6.92
CA LEU A 102 7.57 5.42 6.96
C LEU A 102 8.58 5.75 8.05
N LEU A 103 9.00 7.01 8.17
CA LEU A 103 9.94 7.47 9.21
C LEU A 103 9.44 7.13 10.62
N ILE A 104 8.18 7.45 10.93
CA ILE A 104 7.57 7.19 12.24
C ILE A 104 7.51 5.68 12.52
N HIS A 105 7.23 4.85 11.51
CA HIS A 105 7.17 3.40 11.69
C HIS A 105 8.54 2.74 11.84
N THR A 106 9.60 3.28 11.22
CA THR A 106 10.96 2.73 11.36
C THR A 106 11.59 3.03 12.71
N GLU A 107 11.17 4.11 13.38
CA GLU A 107 11.69 4.49 14.70
C GLU A 107 11.06 3.69 15.86
N VAL A 108 9.93 3.01 15.62
CA VAL A 108 9.21 2.23 16.64
C VAL A 108 9.26 0.74 16.30
N ILE A 109 10.36 0.08 16.68
CA ILE A 109 10.42 -1.39 16.80
C ILE A 109 11.09 -1.74 18.12
N GLY A 110 10.31 -2.28 19.06
CA GLY A 110 10.82 -3.01 20.23
C GLY A 110 10.74 -4.51 19.98
N PRO A 111 11.73 -5.31 20.43
CA PRO A 111 11.67 -6.76 20.32
C PRO A 111 10.67 -7.37 21.32
N GLU A 112 9.96 -8.42 20.91
CA GLU A 112 8.99 -9.16 21.76
C GLU A 112 9.62 -9.84 22.99
N SER A 113 10.95 -9.90 23.08
CA SER A 113 11.67 -10.52 24.20
C SER A 113 12.58 -9.55 24.98
N GLY A 114 12.46 -8.25 24.78
CA GLY A 114 13.32 -7.24 25.43
C GLY A 114 12.75 -6.77 26.76
N ASN A 115 13.60 -6.71 27.79
CA ASN A 115 13.24 -6.22 29.14
C ASN A 115 13.06 -4.68 29.23
N VAL A 116 13.02 -3.97 28.09
CA VAL A 116 12.85 -2.51 28.03
C VAL A 116 11.43 -2.19 27.57
N SER A 117 10.62 -1.68 28.50
CA SER A 117 9.26 -1.26 28.23
C SER A 117 9.26 0.07 27.47
N ILE A 118 8.73 0.10 26.24
CA ILE A 118 8.51 1.32 25.43
C ILE A 118 7.31 2.10 26.02
N LYS A 119 7.36 2.46 27.30
CA LYS A 119 6.23 3.10 27.99
C LYS A 119 6.20 4.61 27.87
N ASP A 120 7.30 5.25 27.44
CA ASP A 120 7.40 6.72 27.47
C ASP A 120 7.69 7.41 26.13
N LEU A 121 7.41 6.75 25.00
CA LEU A 121 7.36 7.43 23.70
C LEU A 121 5.90 7.64 23.28
N THR A 122 5.33 8.75 23.75
CA THR A 122 4.02 9.22 23.33
C THR A 122 4.10 9.79 21.90
N ILE A 123 4.21 8.91 20.91
CA ILE A 123 3.91 9.28 19.53
C ILE A 123 2.48 8.86 19.26
N LEU A 124 1.61 9.85 19.02
CA LEU A 124 0.16 9.74 18.77
C LEU A 124 -0.21 8.51 17.94
N THR A 125 -0.53 7.41 18.63
CA THR A 125 -0.96 6.14 18.05
C THR A 125 -2.40 6.29 17.57
N CYS A 126 -2.59 6.76 16.33
CA CYS A 126 -3.84 6.52 15.62
C CYS A 126 -3.81 5.09 15.04
N GLY A 127 -3.92 4.08 15.91
CA GLY A 127 -4.12 2.70 15.47
C GLY A 127 -5.55 2.52 14.97
N SER A 128 -5.74 2.27 13.66
CA SER A 128 -7.09 2.00 13.11
C SER A 128 -7.60 0.58 13.41
N GLY A 129 -7.15 -0.04 14.50
CA GLY A 129 -7.27 -1.49 14.73
C GLY A 129 -7.89 -1.91 16.05
N HIS A 130 -8.18 -1.00 16.98
CA HIS A 130 -9.00 -1.32 18.15
C HIS A 130 -10.37 -0.69 17.98
N GLN A 131 -11.40 -1.52 17.82
CA GLN A 131 -12.75 -1.09 18.11
C GLN A 131 -12.81 -0.90 19.62
N VAL A 132 -12.62 0.34 20.08
CA VAL A 132 -12.85 0.70 21.47
C VAL A 132 -14.36 0.65 21.66
N THR A 133 -14.86 -0.52 22.07
CA THR A 133 -16.26 -0.71 22.46
C THR A 133 -16.48 -0.38 23.92
N MET A 134 -15.43 -0.15 24.72
CA MET A 134 -15.54 0.15 26.15
C MET A 134 -14.62 1.30 26.56
N ASP A 135 -15.11 2.17 27.45
CA ASP A 135 -14.28 3.19 28.10
C ASP A 135 -13.34 2.58 29.16
N ASP A 136 -12.43 3.37 29.72
CA ASP A 136 -11.48 2.94 30.76
C ASP A 136 -12.18 2.46 32.05
N SER A 137 -13.49 2.71 32.17
CA SER A 137 -14.35 2.26 33.28
C SER A 137 -15.13 0.98 32.95
N GLY A 138 -14.96 0.40 31.76
CA GLY A 138 -15.64 -0.81 31.31
C GLY A 138 -17.07 -0.60 30.81
N ASN A 139 -17.51 0.65 30.63
CA ASN A 139 -18.85 0.94 30.09
C ASN A 139 -18.84 0.82 28.57
N ASP A 140 -19.86 0.17 28.01
CA ASP A 140 -20.00 0.07 26.54
C ASP A 140 -20.21 1.47 25.94
N LEU A 141 -19.28 1.93 25.09
CA LEU A 141 -19.36 3.22 24.40
C LEU A 141 -20.63 3.34 23.52
N ARG A 142 -21.25 2.23 23.14
CA ARG A 142 -22.54 2.20 22.43
C ARG A 142 -23.73 2.59 23.30
N SER A 143 -23.57 2.53 24.62
CA SER A 143 -24.61 2.93 25.60
C SER A 143 -24.46 4.38 26.06
N SER A 144 -23.42 5.09 25.60
CA SER A 144 -23.22 6.50 25.89
C SER A 144 -24.32 7.36 25.26
N GLU A 145 -24.80 8.36 26.01
CA GLU A 145 -25.84 9.30 25.57
C GLU A 145 -25.46 10.02 24.25
N THR A 146 -24.18 10.32 24.06
CA THR A 146 -23.62 10.89 22.83
C THR A 146 -23.68 9.93 21.64
N TYR A 147 -23.50 8.62 21.86
CA TYR A 147 -23.61 7.61 20.80
C TYR A 147 -25.07 7.42 20.38
N LEU A 148 -25.98 7.33 21.36
CA LEU A 148 -27.41 7.18 21.12
C LEU A 148 -28.02 8.41 20.43
N ASP A 149 -27.60 9.62 20.80
CA ASP A 149 -28.01 10.86 20.11
C ASP A 149 -27.48 10.90 18.68
N PHE A 150 -26.23 10.50 18.46
CA PHE A 150 -25.64 10.41 17.12
C PHE A 150 -26.34 9.34 16.25
N GLU A 151 -26.66 8.16 16.79
CA GLU A 151 -27.41 7.11 16.09
C GLU A 151 -28.82 7.56 15.72
N LYS A 152 -29.53 8.22 16.64
CA LYS A 152 -30.85 8.83 16.35
C LYS A 152 -30.76 9.89 15.26
N LYS A 153 -29.73 10.72 15.27
CA LYS A 153 -29.49 11.72 14.22
C LYS A 153 -29.16 11.08 12.87
N ILE A 154 -28.48 9.94 12.86
CA ILE A 154 -28.25 9.16 11.62
C ILE A 154 -29.57 8.60 11.10
N MET A 155 -30.36 7.94 11.96
CA MET A 155 -31.63 7.35 11.57
C MET A 155 -32.60 8.40 11.02
N ASN A 156 -32.64 9.59 11.61
CA ASN A 156 -33.49 10.68 11.14
C ASN A 156 -33.06 11.22 9.76
N ASP A 157 -31.74 11.40 9.54
CA ASP A 157 -31.22 11.82 8.24
C ASP A 157 -31.48 10.76 7.15
N ILE A 158 -31.43 9.47 7.52
CA ILE A 158 -31.70 8.35 6.62
C ILE A 158 -33.20 8.22 6.31
N ALA A 159 -34.06 8.40 7.30
CA ALA A 159 -35.52 8.43 7.10
C ALA A 159 -35.92 9.61 6.19
N THR A 160 -35.30 10.76 6.39
CA THR A 160 -35.44 11.94 5.53
C THR A 160 -34.93 11.65 4.11
N TYR A 161 -33.80 10.95 3.96
CA TYR A 161 -33.23 10.50 2.69
C TYR A 161 -34.13 9.51 1.91
N LYS A 162 -34.71 8.50 2.59
CA LYS A 162 -35.65 7.54 1.98
C LYS A 162 -36.93 8.24 1.50
N PHE A 163 -37.37 9.31 2.19
CA PHE A 163 -38.55 10.10 1.83
C PHE A 163 -38.33 11.02 0.63
N TYR A 164 -37.13 11.60 0.48
CA TYR A 164 -36.78 12.51 -0.63
C TYR A 164 -36.07 11.83 -1.81
N SER A 165 -36.34 10.54 -2.08
CA SER A 165 -35.72 9.77 -3.17
C SER A 165 -35.72 10.56 -4.48
N SER A 166 -34.61 11.23 -4.75
CA SER A 166 -34.42 12.10 -5.89
C SER A 166 -33.33 11.49 -6.74
N GLN A 167 -33.55 11.44 -8.05
CA GLN A 167 -32.62 10.91 -9.05
C GLN A 167 -31.19 11.47 -8.92
N ALA A 168 -31.00 12.59 -8.22
CA ALA A 168 -29.72 13.25 -7.95
C ALA A 168 -28.68 12.40 -7.19
N TRP A 169 -29.10 11.30 -6.54
CA TRP A 169 -28.20 10.41 -5.78
C TRP A 169 -28.15 8.98 -6.30
N ASN A 170 -28.81 8.71 -7.43
CA ASN A 170 -28.57 7.45 -8.15
C ASN A 170 -27.12 7.41 -8.63
N LEU A 171 -26.53 6.22 -8.60
CA LEU A 171 -25.22 6.03 -9.20
C LEU A 171 -25.37 6.27 -10.70
N THR A 172 -24.38 6.94 -11.30
CA THR A 172 -24.33 7.04 -12.75
C THR A 172 -23.99 5.67 -13.34
N ASP A 173 -24.38 5.41 -14.58
CA ASP A 173 -24.05 4.16 -15.28
C ASP A 173 -22.55 3.84 -15.22
N TYR A 174 -21.70 4.87 -15.28
CA TYR A 174 -20.26 4.73 -15.11
C TYR A 174 -19.87 4.21 -13.71
N VAL A 175 -20.45 4.77 -12.66
CA VAL A 175 -20.15 4.34 -11.29
C VAL A 175 -20.70 2.94 -11.04
N GLU A 176 -21.87 2.60 -11.56
CA GLU A 176 -22.39 1.22 -11.48
C GLU A 176 -21.49 0.21 -12.19
N ASP A 177 -20.92 0.59 -13.33
CA ASP A 177 -19.97 -0.23 -14.09
C ASP A 177 -18.63 -0.41 -13.34
N VAL A 178 -18.16 0.65 -12.66
CA VAL A 178 -16.99 0.59 -11.77
C VAL A 178 -17.26 -0.29 -10.55
N VAL A 179 -18.43 -0.12 -9.90
CA VAL A 179 -18.84 -0.94 -8.76
C VAL A 179 -18.91 -2.40 -9.18
N GLY A 180 -19.47 -2.72 -10.34
CA GLY A 180 -19.48 -4.08 -10.86
C GLY A 180 -18.08 -4.67 -11.04
N TYR A 181 -17.12 -3.88 -11.54
CA TYR A 181 -15.71 -4.31 -11.58
C TYR A 181 -15.16 -4.59 -10.17
N ILE A 182 -15.44 -3.73 -9.18
CA ILE A 182 -15.02 -3.92 -7.78
C ILE A 182 -15.67 -5.16 -7.17
N SER A 183 -16.95 -5.40 -7.42
CA SER A 183 -17.69 -6.58 -6.96
C SER A 183 -17.02 -7.89 -7.41
N GLY A 184 -16.44 -7.94 -8.61
CA GLY A 184 -15.66 -9.10 -9.07
C GLY A 184 -14.42 -9.38 -8.20
N TYR A 185 -13.74 -8.33 -7.72
CA TYR A 185 -12.64 -8.48 -6.77
C TYR A 185 -13.12 -8.99 -5.40
N VAL A 186 -14.29 -8.52 -4.94
CA VAL A 186 -14.90 -8.96 -3.69
C VAL A 186 -15.17 -10.46 -3.75
N VAL A 187 -15.79 -10.95 -4.82
CA VAL A 187 -16.03 -12.39 -5.03
C VAL A 187 -14.72 -13.17 -5.05
N ARG A 188 -13.73 -12.72 -5.81
CA ARG A 188 -12.40 -13.37 -5.85
C ARG A 188 -11.75 -13.47 -4.47
N SER A 189 -12.00 -12.51 -3.60
CA SER A 189 -11.49 -12.52 -2.22
C SER A 189 -12.24 -13.54 -1.36
N PHE A 190 -13.57 -13.63 -1.49
CA PHE A 190 -14.38 -14.64 -0.81
C PHE A 190 -14.06 -16.07 -1.24
N LEU A 191 -13.75 -16.29 -2.52
CA LEU A 191 -13.39 -17.61 -3.04
C LEU A 191 -12.10 -18.18 -2.44
N LYS A 192 -11.24 -17.34 -1.85
CA LYS A 192 -10.06 -17.81 -1.10
C LYS A 192 -10.41 -18.37 0.28
N CYS A 193 -11.57 -17.99 0.82
CA CYS A 193 -11.98 -18.30 2.19
C CYS A 193 -13.10 -19.36 2.25
N ILE A 194 -13.90 -19.47 1.20
CA ILE A 194 -15.06 -20.37 1.16
C ILE A 194 -14.70 -21.66 0.42
N THR A 195 -14.87 -22.79 1.10
CA THR A 195 -14.59 -24.14 0.56
C THR A 195 -15.84 -24.84 0.03
N CYS A 196 -17.05 -24.32 0.30
CA CYS A 196 -18.32 -24.91 -0.12
C CYS A 196 -18.62 -24.59 -1.59
N SER A 197 -18.71 -25.64 -2.43
CA SER A 197 -18.96 -25.53 -3.87
C SER A 197 -20.31 -24.91 -4.23
N GLN A 198 -21.35 -25.11 -3.41
CA GLN A 198 -22.66 -24.50 -3.63
C GLN A 198 -22.63 -23.00 -3.33
N CYS A 199 -21.95 -22.59 -2.25
CA CYS A 199 -21.78 -21.17 -1.90
C CYS A 199 -20.96 -20.44 -2.96
N THR A 200 -19.91 -21.05 -3.50
CA THR A 200 -19.12 -20.49 -4.62
C THR A 200 -19.99 -20.17 -5.83
N LYS A 201 -20.88 -21.09 -6.24
CA LYS A 201 -21.79 -20.88 -7.38
C LYS A 201 -22.80 -19.75 -7.18
N VAL A 202 -23.17 -19.44 -5.94
CA VAL A 202 -24.10 -18.33 -5.62
C VAL A 202 -23.40 -16.97 -5.69
N LEU A 203 -22.07 -16.94 -5.50
CA LEU A 203 -21.27 -15.71 -5.52
C LEU A 203 -20.86 -15.29 -6.94
N GLU A 204 -20.71 -16.26 -7.83
CA GLU A 204 -20.37 -16.04 -9.24
C GLU A 204 -21.62 -15.87 -10.10
N GLY A 205 -21.54 -15.07 -11.15
CA GLY A 205 -22.63 -14.88 -12.11
C GLY A 205 -22.12 -14.66 -13.52
N ASP A 206 -23.04 -14.64 -14.49
CA ASP A 206 -22.70 -14.57 -15.92
C ASP A 206 -22.73 -13.15 -16.49
N ASN A 207 -23.24 -12.18 -15.72
CA ASN A 207 -23.53 -10.84 -16.23
C ASN A 207 -22.31 -9.91 -16.19
N VAL A 208 -21.53 -9.92 -17.27
CA VAL A 208 -20.30 -9.13 -17.39
C VAL A 208 -20.61 -7.66 -17.69
N LYS A 209 -20.11 -6.77 -16.83
CA LYS A 209 -20.22 -5.31 -16.96
C LYS A 209 -19.26 -4.74 -18.03
N TYR A 210 -19.55 -3.56 -18.59
CA TYR A 210 -18.82 -3.00 -19.74
C TYR A 210 -17.33 -2.78 -19.46
N LEU A 211 -16.98 -2.27 -18.27
CA LEU A 211 -15.58 -2.09 -17.83
C LEU A 211 -14.86 -3.43 -17.66
N GLN A 212 -15.54 -4.46 -17.17
CA GLN A 212 -14.99 -5.81 -17.07
C GLN A 212 -14.70 -6.38 -18.46
N LYS A 213 -15.59 -6.17 -19.45
CA LYS A 213 -15.37 -6.54 -20.86
C LYS A 213 -14.20 -5.80 -21.52
N ARG A 214 -13.96 -4.53 -21.15
CA ARG A 214 -12.84 -3.74 -21.71
C ARG A 214 -11.50 -4.04 -21.06
N LYS A 215 -11.48 -4.47 -19.80
CA LYS A 215 -10.25 -4.80 -19.04
C LYS A 215 -9.91 -6.28 -19.01
N THR A 216 -10.63 -7.13 -19.75
CA THR A 216 -10.43 -8.57 -19.70
C THR A 216 -9.20 -9.01 -20.47
N TYR A 217 -8.19 -9.49 -19.74
CA TYR A 217 -7.17 -10.41 -20.24
C TYR A 217 -7.50 -11.86 -19.83
N GLY A 218 -8.79 -12.23 -19.77
CA GLY A 218 -9.27 -13.61 -19.57
C GLY A 218 -9.32 -14.15 -18.12
N ALA A 219 -8.94 -13.37 -17.10
CA ALA A 219 -8.79 -13.89 -15.72
C ALA A 219 -9.62 -13.14 -14.64
N LEU A 220 -10.72 -12.47 -15.03
CA LEU A 220 -11.56 -11.71 -14.09
C LEU A 220 -12.78 -12.53 -13.67
N THR A 221 -13.05 -12.53 -12.37
CA THR A 221 -14.24 -13.16 -11.77
C THR A 221 -15.45 -12.24 -11.90
N THR A 222 -16.55 -12.77 -12.41
CA THR A 222 -17.81 -12.02 -12.56
C THR A 222 -18.70 -12.26 -11.33
N PRO A 223 -19.16 -11.20 -10.66
CA PRO A 223 -20.00 -11.34 -9.48
C PRO A 223 -21.45 -11.70 -9.85
N SER A 224 -22.15 -12.39 -8.93
CA SER A 224 -23.59 -12.60 -9.04
C SER A 224 -24.38 -11.30 -8.85
N ASP A 225 -25.62 -11.28 -9.33
CA ASP A 225 -26.50 -10.10 -9.22
C ASP A 225 -26.75 -9.70 -7.76
N ILE A 226 -26.77 -10.66 -6.84
CA ILE A 226 -26.92 -10.41 -5.39
C ILE A 226 -25.72 -9.61 -4.87
N ILE A 227 -24.50 -10.04 -5.20
CA ILE A 227 -23.27 -9.35 -4.77
C ILE A 227 -23.20 -7.96 -5.41
N LEU A 228 -23.60 -7.84 -6.66
CA LEU A 228 -23.66 -6.55 -7.34
C LEU A 228 -24.63 -5.59 -6.64
N GLN A 229 -25.84 -6.04 -6.28
CA GLN A 229 -26.82 -5.22 -5.56
C GLN A 229 -26.29 -4.78 -4.19
N ILE A 230 -25.65 -5.68 -3.45
CA ILE A 230 -25.03 -5.35 -2.15
C ILE A 230 -23.96 -4.26 -2.32
N CYS A 231 -23.07 -4.41 -3.29
CA CYS A 231 -22.01 -3.44 -3.51
C CYS A 231 -22.54 -2.08 -4.00
N VAL A 232 -23.60 -2.08 -4.82
CA VAL A 232 -24.29 -0.85 -5.27
C VAL A 232 -24.95 -0.14 -4.08
N ALA A 233 -25.63 -0.88 -3.21
CA ALA A 233 -26.21 -0.33 -1.98
C ALA A 233 -25.12 0.25 -1.06
N ALA A 234 -24.02 -0.49 -0.87
CA ALA A 234 -22.89 -0.04 -0.07
C ALA A 234 -22.28 1.26 -0.60
N GLU A 235 -22.07 1.37 -1.93
CA GLU A 235 -21.52 2.57 -2.57
C GLU A 235 -22.44 3.78 -2.41
N LYS A 236 -23.77 3.59 -2.53
CA LYS A 236 -24.76 4.66 -2.31
C LYS A 236 -24.66 5.22 -0.90
N TYR A 237 -24.63 4.35 0.11
CA TYR A 237 -24.50 4.76 1.51
C TYR A 237 -23.15 5.40 1.79
N PHE A 238 -22.05 4.80 1.30
CA PHE A 238 -20.72 5.36 1.46
C PHE A 238 -20.64 6.80 0.93
N ARG A 239 -21.17 7.04 -0.28
CA ARG A 239 -21.23 8.40 -0.86
C ARG A 239 -22.13 9.34 -0.08
N PHE A 240 -23.28 8.86 0.39
CA PHE A 240 -24.20 9.64 1.21
C PHE A 240 -23.49 10.17 2.46
N PHE A 241 -22.91 9.27 3.26
CA PHE A 241 -22.21 9.67 4.47
C PHE A 241 -20.99 10.55 4.17
N HIS A 242 -20.26 10.26 3.09
CA HIS A 242 -19.11 11.07 2.69
C HIS A 242 -19.51 12.53 2.42
N LYS A 243 -20.65 12.76 1.74
CA LYS A 243 -21.08 14.13 1.42
C LYS A 243 -21.77 14.85 2.59
N THR A 244 -22.44 14.13 3.48
CA THR A 244 -23.23 14.76 4.55
C THR A 244 -22.44 14.99 5.84
N ARG A 245 -21.50 14.11 6.19
CA ARG A 245 -20.91 14.10 7.54
C ARG A 245 -19.41 13.88 7.59
N ASP A 246 -18.72 13.89 6.44
CA ASP A 246 -17.29 13.61 6.31
C ASP A 246 -16.90 12.31 7.03
N ILE A 247 -17.11 11.18 6.34
CA ILE A 247 -16.92 9.81 6.89
C ILE A 247 -15.56 9.54 7.52
N PHE A 248 -14.54 10.34 7.20
CA PHE A 248 -13.21 10.20 7.77
C PHE A 248 -13.00 11.01 9.06
N ASN A 249 -14.07 11.63 9.58
CA ASN A 249 -14.05 12.34 10.83
C ASN A 249 -13.82 11.37 12.01
N LYS A 250 -12.77 11.66 12.79
CA LYS A 250 -12.32 10.87 13.94
C LYS A 250 -13.36 10.75 15.06
N HIS A 251 -14.39 11.60 15.04
CA HIS A 251 -15.49 11.60 16.00
C HIS A 251 -16.63 10.64 15.63
N VAL A 252 -16.52 9.89 14.53
CA VAL A 252 -17.50 8.86 14.15
C VAL A 252 -17.03 7.48 14.64
N PRO A 253 -17.43 7.03 15.84
CA PRO A 253 -17.08 5.70 16.32
C PRO A 253 -17.78 4.62 15.50
N ASN A 254 -17.01 3.60 15.09
CA ASN A 254 -17.48 2.37 14.45
C ASN A 254 -18.23 2.57 13.11
N LEU A 255 -17.69 3.42 12.23
CA LEU A 255 -18.14 3.63 10.85
C LEU A 255 -18.46 2.32 10.08
N PRO A 256 -17.66 1.24 10.15
CA PRO A 256 -17.96 0.00 9.43
C PRO A 256 -19.31 -0.61 9.84
N ALA A 257 -19.63 -0.64 11.13
CA ALA A 257 -20.89 -1.20 11.63
C ALA A 257 -22.10 -0.39 11.15
N ILE A 258 -21.99 0.94 11.13
CA ILE A 258 -23.03 1.84 10.63
C ILE A 258 -23.27 1.62 9.13
N LEU A 259 -22.20 1.53 8.33
CA LEU A 259 -22.32 1.28 6.90
C LEU A 259 -22.94 -0.09 6.62
N ILE A 260 -22.52 -1.14 7.34
CA ILE A 260 -23.05 -2.49 7.19
C ILE A 260 -24.55 -2.52 7.51
N LYS A 261 -24.97 -2.01 8.68
CA LYS A 261 -26.37 -2.01 9.12
C LYS A 261 -27.28 -1.33 8.09
N ASN A 262 -26.92 -0.12 7.66
CA ASN A 262 -27.73 0.66 6.72
C ASN A 262 -27.76 0.07 5.30
N THR A 263 -26.64 -0.52 4.86
CA THR A 263 -26.59 -1.23 3.58
C THR A 263 -27.54 -2.43 3.60
N MET A 264 -27.50 -3.22 4.68
CA MET A 264 -28.34 -4.42 4.83
C MET A 264 -29.82 -4.12 5.05
N GLU A 265 -30.18 -2.96 5.63
CA GLU A 265 -31.58 -2.52 5.76
C GLU A 265 -32.22 -2.04 4.43
N THR A 266 -31.47 -2.05 3.33
CA THR A 266 -31.88 -1.53 2.02
C THR A 266 -31.87 -2.59 0.90
N ILE A 267 -31.34 -3.77 1.21
CA ILE A 267 -31.36 -4.97 0.35
C ILE A 267 -32.54 -5.83 0.77
#